data_AF-A0AAW6H4D7-F1
#
_entry.id   AF-A0AAW6H4D7-F1
#
_cell.length_a   1.000
_cell.length_b   1.000
_cell.length_c   1.000
_cell.angle_alpha   90.00
_cell.angle_beta   90.00
_cell.angle_gamma   90.00
#
_symmetry.space_group_name_H-M   'P 1'
#
loop_
_entity.id
_entity.type
_entity.pdbx_description
1 polymer ?
#
loop_
_entity_poly.entity_id
_entity_poly.type
_entity_poly.pdbx_seq_one_letter_code
_entity_poly.pdbx_strand_id
1 'polypeptide(L)'
;MGNYSLQKYKGTATRHTCPKCGDRHSFVYYVDENNVPLHPSVGRCNHESGCGYHYTPKEYFQEHPEHRTTNDFSFDRQRAEQKKVKQQSKPTAIGYIPPHYVEKSQSERSNFFRFLFTLLTSYYGDKAKEVLKRLLEEYRLGATRDGSVIFWQI
;
A
#
# COMPACT_ATOMS: atom_id res chain seq x y z
N MET A 1 22.30 3.74 -18.11
CA MET A 1 20.87 3.36 -18.28
C MET A 1 20.07 4.65 -18.25
N GLY A 2 19.27 4.93 -19.28
CA GLY A 2 18.38 6.09 -19.29
C GLY A 2 17.45 6.06 -18.08
N ASN A 3 17.16 7.22 -17.49
CA ASN A 3 16.31 7.30 -16.32
C ASN A 3 14.84 7.23 -16.78
N TYR A 4 14.19 6.08 -16.57
CA TYR A 4 12.78 5.91 -16.89
C TYR A 4 11.92 6.24 -15.67
N SER A 5 10.85 7.01 -15.89
CA SER A 5 9.92 7.40 -14.82
C SER A 5 8.48 7.09 -15.23
N LEU A 6 7.57 6.98 -14.26
CA LEU A 6 6.16 6.80 -14.57
C LEU A 6 5.60 8.07 -15.22
N GLN A 7 4.81 7.89 -16.28
CA GLN A 7 4.19 8.99 -17.01
C GLN A 7 3.37 9.88 -16.06
N LYS A 8 3.72 11.18 -16.04
CA LYS A 8 3.00 12.18 -15.24
C LYS A 8 1.54 12.28 -15.71
N TYR A 9 0.63 12.49 -14.76
CA TYR A 9 -0.78 12.66 -15.06
C TYR A 9 -1.03 13.98 -15.80
N LYS A 10 -1.61 13.91 -17.00
CA LYS A 10 -2.13 15.06 -17.76
C LYS A 10 -3.59 14.83 -18.18
N GLY A 11 -4.36 14.14 -17.33
CA GLY A 11 -5.73 13.73 -17.61
C GLY A 11 -5.86 12.32 -18.17
N THR A 12 -7.09 11.97 -18.58
CA THR A 12 -7.50 10.64 -19.02
C THR A 12 -6.68 10.09 -20.20
N ALA A 13 -6.15 10.96 -21.06
CA ALA A 13 -5.28 10.57 -22.17
C ALA A 13 -3.93 9.96 -21.74
N THR A 14 -3.47 10.25 -20.52
CA THR A 14 -2.23 9.67 -19.93
C THR A 14 -2.50 8.42 -19.09
N ARG A 15 -3.69 7.85 -19.23
CA ARG A 15 -4.13 6.66 -18.54
C ARG A 15 -4.60 5.65 -19.57
N HIS A 16 -3.87 4.56 -19.65
CA HIS A 16 -4.01 3.55 -20.69
C HIS A 16 -4.78 2.35 -20.17
N THR A 17 -5.07 1.42 -21.06
CA THR A 17 -5.72 0.16 -20.72
C THR A 17 -4.70 -0.80 -20.13
N CYS A 18 -5.02 -1.41 -18.99
CA CYS A 18 -4.12 -2.39 -18.38
C CYS A 18 -4.11 -3.69 -19.20
N PRO A 19 -2.94 -4.23 -19.57
CA PRO A 19 -2.86 -5.49 -20.32
C PRO A 19 -3.31 -6.71 -19.49
N LYS A 20 -3.25 -6.64 -18.15
CA LYS A 20 -3.63 -7.74 -17.26
C LYS A 20 -5.13 -7.79 -16.96
N CYS A 21 -5.74 -6.66 -16.57
CA CYS A 21 -7.15 -6.62 -16.18
C CYS A 21 -8.07 -6.03 -17.26
N GLY A 22 -7.54 -5.52 -18.36
CA GLY A 22 -8.33 -4.90 -19.45
C GLY A 22 -9.02 -3.59 -19.08
N ASP A 23 -8.83 -3.11 -17.86
CA ASP A 23 -9.51 -1.90 -17.40
C ASP A 23 -8.94 -0.64 -18.04
N ARG A 24 -9.83 0.20 -18.57
CA ARG A 24 -9.48 1.43 -19.27
C ARG A 24 -9.04 2.48 -18.26
N HIS A 25 -8.06 3.29 -18.63
CA HIS A 25 -7.56 4.38 -17.79
C HIS A 25 -6.97 3.96 -16.43
N SER A 26 -6.60 2.69 -16.29
CA SER A 26 -6.00 2.17 -15.07
C SER A 26 -4.48 1.99 -15.17
N PHE A 27 -3.89 2.15 -16.35
CA PHE A 27 -2.48 1.83 -16.61
C PHE A 27 -1.63 3.07 -16.88
N VAL A 28 -0.41 3.07 -16.37
CA VAL A 28 0.57 4.16 -16.52
C VAL A 28 1.87 3.58 -17.09
N TYR A 29 2.31 4.08 -18.23
CA TYR A 29 3.56 3.64 -18.85
C TYR A 29 4.79 4.18 -18.13
N TYR A 30 5.90 3.45 -18.22
CA TYR A 30 7.22 4.04 -18.02
C TYR A 30 7.64 4.79 -19.28
N VAL A 31 8.04 6.03 -19.08
CA VAL A 31 8.49 6.94 -20.14
C VAL A 31 9.93 7.37 -19.90
N ASP A 32 10.63 7.69 -20.98
CA ASP A 32 11.95 8.27 -20.95
C ASP A 32 11.92 9.78 -20.60
N GLU A 33 13.07 10.45 -20.70
CA GLU A 33 13.22 11.89 -20.46
C GLU A 33 12.38 12.75 -21.42
N ASN A 34 12.08 12.23 -22.62
CA ASN A 34 11.27 12.87 -23.65
C ASN A 34 9.76 12.55 -23.54
N ASN A 35 9.33 11.87 -22.48
CA ASN A 35 7.97 11.35 -22.29
C ASN A 35 7.54 10.29 -23.33
N VAL A 36 8.48 9.62 -23.98
CA VAL A 36 8.20 8.52 -24.91
C VAL A 36 8.05 7.22 -24.12
N PRO A 37 6.92 6.49 -24.25
CA PRO A 37 6.75 5.20 -23.60
C PRO A 37 7.78 4.18 -24.09
N LEU A 38 8.37 3.42 -23.17
CA LEU A 38 9.33 2.38 -23.52
C LEU A 38 8.66 1.25 -24.32
N HIS A 39 7.54 0.73 -23.82
CA HIS A 39 6.75 -0.29 -24.49
C HIS A 39 5.33 -0.31 -23.92
N PRO A 40 4.27 -0.63 -24.71
CA PRO A 40 2.88 -0.65 -24.24
C PRO A 40 2.57 -1.65 -23.12
N SER A 41 3.45 -2.62 -22.86
CA SER A 41 3.32 -3.51 -21.69
C SER A 41 4.06 -2.99 -20.46
N VAL A 42 5.04 -2.09 -20.61
CA VAL A 42 5.91 -1.64 -19.51
C VAL A 42 5.27 -0.47 -18.78
N GLY A 43 4.84 -0.73 -17.55
CA GLY A 43 4.09 0.23 -16.77
C GLY A 43 3.52 -0.36 -15.49
N ARG A 44 2.65 0.41 -14.83
CA ARG A 44 2.00 0.04 -13.57
C ARG A 44 0.51 0.27 -13.63
N CYS A 45 -0.26 -0.68 -13.12
CA CYS A 45 -1.69 -0.56 -12.93
C CYS A 45 -2.01 0.12 -11.59
N ASN A 46 -2.98 1.02 -11.59
CA ASN A 46 -3.44 1.76 -10.41
C ASN A 46 -4.26 0.88 -9.45
N HIS A 47 -4.78 -0.26 -9.92
CA HIS A 47 -5.48 -1.22 -9.07
C HIS A 47 -4.48 -2.07 -8.27
N GLU A 48 -3.74 -1.45 -7.34
CA GLU A 48 -2.69 -2.10 -6.56
C GLU A 48 -3.22 -3.28 -5.73
N SER A 49 -4.38 -3.13 -5.09
CA SER A 49 -4.99 -4.17 -4.25
C SER A 49 -5.69 -5.28 -5.04
N GLY A 50 -6.02 -5.04 -6.31
CA GLY A 50 -6.75 -6.00 -7.15
C GLY A 50 -5.89 -6.61 -8.25
N CYS A 51 -5.50 -5.79 -9.23
CA CYS A 51 -4.74 -6.23 -10.38
C CYS A 51 -3.24 -6.38 -10.06
N GLY A 52 -2.67 -5.39 -9.38
CA GLY A 52 -1.26 -5.35 -8.97
C GLY A 52 -0.25 -5.44 -10.13
N TYR A 53 -0.67 -5.24 -11.38
CA TYR A 53 0.23 -5.38 -12.53
C TYR A 53 1.30 -4.29 -12.51
N HIS A 54 2.56 -4.70 -12.51
CA HIS A 54 3.71 -3.81 -12.56
C HIS A 54 4.81 -4.50 -13.37
N TYR A 55 5.16 -3.91 -14.50
CA TYR A 55 6.26 -4.36 -15.34
C TYR A 55 7.23 -3.20 -15.51
N THR A 56 8.43 -3.38 -14.97
CA THR A 56 9.44 -2.32 -14.86
C THR A 56 10.37 -2.31 -16.08
N PRO A 57 10.97 -1.15 -16.42
CA PRO A 57 11.99 -1.06 -17.46
C PRO A 57 13.17 -2.03 -17.21
N LYS A 58 13.51 -2.26 -15.95
CA LYS A 58 14.58 -3.20 -15.59
C LYS A 58 14.26 -4.63 -16.01
N GLU A 59 13.03 -5.09 -15.80
CA GLU A 59 12.57 -6.40 -16.24
C GLU A 59 12.54 -6.47 -17.77
N TYR A 60 12.04 -5.43 -18.43
CA TYR A 60 12.04 -5.32 -19.88
C TYR A 60 13.46 -5.46 -20.49
N PHE A 61 14.44 -4.71 -19.99
CA PHE A 61 15.83 -4.81 -20.47
C PHE A 61 16.56 -6.08 -20.01
N GLN A 62 15.97 -6.88 -19.13
CA GLN A 62 16.49 -8.19 -18.77
C GLN A 62 15.97 -9.26 -19.74
N GLU A 63 14.72 -9.15 -20.16
CA GLU A 63 14.07 -10.05 -21.12
C GLU A 63 14.39 -9.72 -22.58
N HIS A 64 14.73 -8.46 -22.85
CA HIS A 64 15.11 -7.94 -24.17
C HIS A 64 16.53 -7.33 -24.17
N PRO A 65 17.59 -8.15 -24.13
CA PRO A 65 18.98 -7.68 -24.15
C PRO A 65 19.33 -6.83 -25.39
N GLU A 66 18.67 -7.07 -26.52
CA GLU A 66 18.84 -6.39 -27.81
C GLU A 66 18.45 -4.91 -27.78
N HIS A 67 17.58 -4.52 -26.84
CA HIS A 67 17.14 -3.13 -26.65
C HIS A 67 18.03 -2.37 -25.65
N ARG A 68 19.09 -2.98 -25.12
CA ARG A 68 20.11 -2.26 -24.36
C ARG A 68 20.96 -1.46 -25.35
N THR A 69 20.81 -0.15 -25.36
CA THR A 69 21.70 0.75 -26.11
C THR A 69 23.15 0.44 -25.76
N THR A 70 23.84 -0.14 -26.73
CA THR A 70 25.28 -0.34 -26.77
C THR A 70 25.96 1.02 -26.71
N ASN A 71 26.68 1.31 -25.62
CA ASN A 71 27.88 2.15 -25.60
C ASN A 71 28.57 2.01 -24.23
N ASP A 72 29.74 1.35 -24.30
CA ASP A 72 30.98 1.49 -23.52
C ASP A 72 31.00 1.17 -22.01
N PHE A 73 31.59 0.01 -21.65
CA PHE A 73 32.98 -0.22 -21.18
C PHE A 73 33.16 0.18 -19.69
N SER A 74 33.66 -0.62 -18.76
CA SER A 74 34.46 -1.85 -18.79
C SER A 74 34.20 -2.65 -17.52
N PHE A 75 34.31 -3.97 -17.64
CA PHE A 75 34.56 -4.83 -16.49
C PHE A 75 35.96 -4.49 -15.96
N ASP A 76 36.06 -3.92 -14.77
CA ASP A 76 37.23 -4.18 -13.93
C ASP A 76 36.80 -4.68 -12.55
N ARG A 77 37.61 -5.62 -12.10
CA ARG A 77 37.26 -6.80 -11.35
C ARG A 77 37.94 -6.67 -10.01
N GLN A 78 37.20 -6.24 -8.98
CA GLN A 78 37.50 -6.45 -7.55
C GLN A 78 36.32 -5.84 -6.80
N ARG A 79 35.37 -6.63 -6.29
CA ARG A 79 35.63 -7.53 -5.18
C ARG A 79 34.63 -8.67 -5.26
N ALA A 80 35.16 -9.88 -5.29
CA ALA A 80 34.47 -11.03 -4.75
C ALA A 80 34.22 -10.77 -3.26
N GLU A 81 33.19 -9.99 -2.94
CA GLU A 81 32.62 -9.92 -1.60
C GLU A 81 31.14 -10.22 -1.72
N GLN A 82 30.89 -11.52 -1.62
CA GLN A 82 29.65 -12.12 -1.16
C GLN A 82 28.47 -11.84 -2.10
N LYS A 83 28.03 -12.91 -2.77
CA LYS A 83 26.59 -13.16 -2.92
C LYS A 83 25.97 -13.07 -1.52
N LYS A 84 25.63 -11.86 -1.05
CA LYS A 84 24.36 -11.70 -0.38
C LYS A 84 23.36 -11.91 -1.51
N VAL A 85 22.97 -13.19 -1.69
CA VAL A 85 21.54 -13.50 -1.77
C VAL A 85 20.88 -12.42 -0.94
N LYS A 86 20.04 -11.58 -1.53
CA LYS A 86 19.14 -10.77 -0.71
C LYS A 86 18.46 -11.83 0.15
N GLN A 87 19.00 -12.06 1.36
CA GLN A 87 18.24 -12.54 2.48
C GLN A 87 17.02 -11.68 2.34
N GLN A 88 15.88 -12.30 2.05
CA GLN A 88 14.60 -11.69 2.34
C GLN A 88 14.86 -10.96 3.64
N SER A 89 14.93 -9.63 3.57
CA SER A 89 15.18 -8.83 4.76
C SER A 89 14.13 -9.36 5.69
N LYS A 90 14.54 -10.06 6.77
CA LYS A 90 13.60 -10.59 7.76
C LYS A 90 12.59 -9.48 7.93
N PRO A 91 11.29 -9.71 7.66
CA PRO A 91 10.31 -8.65 7.59
C PRO A 91 10.60 -7.74 8.76
N THR A 92 11.03 -6.49 8.47
CA THR A 92 11.43 -5.55 9.51
C THR A 92 10.33 -5.63 10.53
N ALA A 93 10.65 -6.05 11.76
CA ALA A 93 9.64 -6.34 12.75
C ALA A 93 8.67 -5.15 12.73
N ILE A 94 7.43 -5.40 12.31
CA ILE A 94 6.44 -4.33 12.18
C ILE A 94 6.46 -3.62 13.53
N GLY A 95 6.68 -2.31 13.51
CA GLY A 95 6.72 -1.54 14.75
C GLY A 95 5.34 -1.62 15.39
N TYR A 96 5.18 -2.50 16.38
CA TYR A 96 3.92 -2.62 17.10
C TYR A 96 3.80 -1.48 18.10
N ILE A 97 2.61 -0.92 18.19
CA ILE A 97 2.28 0.02 19.26
C ILE A 97 2.19 -0.80 20.55
N PRO A 98 2.90 -0.41 21.62
CA PRO A 98 2.83 -1.14 22.88
C PRO A 98 1.39 -1.28 23.40
N PRO A 99 0.96 -2.47 23.88
CA PRO A 99 -0.42 -2.73 24.32
C PRO A 99 -0.94 -1.77 25.40
N HIS A 100 -0.06 -1.24 26.25
CA HIS A 100 -0.45 -0.29 27.29
C HIS A 100 -1.09 0.99 26.75
N TYR A 101 -0.81 1.39 25.50
CA TYR A 101 -1.50 2.52 24.87
C TYR A 101 -2.94 2.18 24.51
N VAL A 102 -3.19 0.94 24.09
CA VAL A 102 -4.54 0.42 23.81
C VAL A 102 -5.36 0.47 25.09
N GLU A 103 -4.84 -0.11 26.17
CA GLU A 103 -5.47 -0.14 27.50
C GLU A 103 -5.74 1.28 28.03
N LYS A 104 -4.75 2.18 27.93
CA LYS A 104 -4.88 3.57 28.39
C LYS A 104 -5.93 4.36 27.60
N SER A 105 -6.09 4.06 26.31
CA SER A 105 -7.05 4.73 25.44
C SER A 105 -8.47 4.23 25.62
N GLN A 106 -8.65 3.02 26.16
CA GLN A 106 -9.96 2.37 26.26
C GLN A 106 -10.90 3.19 27.13
N SER A 107 -12.01 3.62 26.55
CA SER A 107 -12.91 4.56 27.24
C SER A 107 -14.31 4.57 26.65
N GLU A 108 -15.30 4.68 27.53
CA GLU A 108 -16.72 4.87 27.19
C GLU A 108 -17.04 6.31 26.75
N ARG A 109 -16.06 7.23 26.80
CA ARG A 109 -16.25 8.67 26.55
C ARG A 109 -16.32 9.07 25.08
N SER A 110 -16.17 8.13 24.15
CA SER A 110 -16.22 8.46 22.72
C SER A 110 -17.65 8.78 22.26
N ASN A 111 -17.78 9.70 21.31
CA ASN A 111 -19.03 10.00 20.62
C ASN A 111 -19.60 8.76 19.94
N PHE A 112 -18.73 7.88 19.45
CA PHE A 112 -19.09 6.59 18.88
C PHE A 112 -19.72 5.65 19.91
N PHE A 113 -19.14 5.54 21.12
CA PHE A 113 -19.73 4.75 22.20
C PHE A 113 -21.12 5.27 22.58
N ARG A 114 -21.30 6.59 22.67
CA ARG A 114 -22.60 7.21 22.95
C ARG A 114 -23.62 6.92 21.85
N PHE A 115 -23.21 7.02 20.59
CA PHE A 115 -24.04 6.67 19.44
C PHE A 115 -24.46 5.20 19.48
N LEU A 116 -23.51 4.28 19.70
CA LEU A 116 -23.81 2.86 19.84
C LEU A 116 -24.71 2.56 21.03
N PHE A 117 -24.52 3.25 22.16
CA PHE A 117 -25.38 3.10 23.32
C PHE A 117 -26.82 3.50 22.99
N THR A 118 -27.04 4.66 22.37
CA THR A 118 -28.37 5.11 21.95
C THR A 118 -28.99 4.11 20.96
N LEU A 119 -28.24 3.67 19.95
CA LEU A 119 -28.69 2.72 18.95
C LEU A 119 -29.04 1.37 19.58
N LEU A 120 -28.15 0.78 20.38
CA LEU A 120 -28.36 -0.54 20.96
C LEU A 120 -29.43 -0.52 22.05
N THR A 121 -29.62 0.59 22.76
CA THR A 121 -30.70 0.71 23.76
C THR A 121 -32.07 0.54 23.12
N SER A 122 -32.28 1.00 21.87
CA SER A 122 -33.56 0.79 21.19
C SER A 122 -33.82 -0.68 20.81
N TYR A 123 -32.77 -1.50 20.64
CA TYR A 123 -32.88 -2.92 20.27
C TYR A 123 -32.81 -3.88 21.47
N TYR A 124 -31.90 -3.61 22.40
CA TYR A 124 -31.54 -4.51 23.51
C TYR A 124 -32.04 -4.03 24.88
N GLY A 125 -32.60 -2.82 24.97
CA GLY A 125 -33.08 -2.25 26.23
C GLY A 125 -32.00 -2.26 27.31
N ASP A 126 -32.33 -2.81 28.48
CA ASP A 126 -31.43 -2.88 29.64
C ASP A 126 -30.13 -3.66 29.38
N LYS A 127 -30.11 -4.57 28.40
CA LYS A 127 -28.91 -5.34 28.03
C LYS A 127 -27.93 -4.57 27.16
N ALA A 128 -28.31 -3.41 26.62
CA ALA A 128 -27.46 -2.63 25.73
C ALA A 128 -26.12 -2.25 26.36
N LYS A 129 -26.11 -1.94 27.66
CA LYS A 129 -24.89 -1.56 28.39
C LYS A 129 -23.91 -2.72 28.50
N GLU A 130 -24.40 -3.92 28.77
CA GLU A 130 -23.58 -5.14 28.88
C GLU A 130 -22.99 -5.52 27.52
N VAL A 131 -23.83 -5.53 26.48
CA VAL A 131 -23.40 -5.79 25.10
C VAL A 131 -22.34 -4.78 24.68
N LEU A 132 -22.55 -3.49 24.97
CA LEU A 132 -21.61 -2.45 24.57
C LEU A 132 -20.29 -2.51 25.33
N LYS A 133 -20.29 -2.88 26.61
CA LYS A 133 -19.05 -3.14 27.36
C LYS A 133 -18.28 -4.31 26.77
N ARG A 134 -18.97 -5.41 26.44
CA ARG A 134 -18.35 -6.56 25.76
C ARG A 134 -17.73 -6.14 24.43
N LEU A 135 -18.42 -5.33 23.63
CA LEU A 135 -17.88 -4.81 22.36
C LEU A 135 -16.68 -3.87 22.57
N LEU A 136 -16.71 -3.01 23.60
CA LEU A 136 -15.59 -2.13 23.94
C LEU A 136 -14.34 -2.95 24.29
N GLU A 137 -14.53 -4.07 24.99
CA GLU A 137 -13.47 -5.01 25.30
C GLU A 137 -13.00 -5.75 24.05
N GLU A 138 -13.88 -6.48 23.36
CA GLU A 138 -13.52 -7.31 22.19
C GLU A 138 -12.81 -6.52 21.09
N TYR A 139 -13.30 -5.31 20.77
CA TYR A 139 -12.73 -4.46 19.71
C TYR A 139 -11.70 -3.44 20.24
N ARG A 140 -11.42 -3.46 21.55
CA ARG A 140 -10.48 -2.55 22.23
C ARG A 140 -10.71 -1.08 21.91
N LEU A 141 -11.96 -0.64 21.74
CA LEU A 141 -12.28 0.71 21.28
C LEU A 141 -11.72 1.78 22.22
N GLY A 142 -10.91 2.68 21.68
CA GLY A 142 -10.34 3.81 22.42
C GLY A 142 -11.13 5.10 22.24
N ALA A 143 -10.84 6.09 23.09
CA ALA A 143 -11.31 7.45 22.91
C ALA A 143 -10.17 8.46 23.05
N THR A 144 -10.18 9.48 22.20
CA THR A 144 -9.35 10.67 22.36
C THR A 144 -9.94 11.62 23.40
N ARG A 145 -9.17 12.65 23.80
CA ARG A 145 -9.63 13.64 24.79
C ARG A 145 -10.82 14.49 24.32
N ASP A 146 -10.93 14.69 23.02
CA ASP A 146 -12.03 15.37 22.31
C ASP A 146 -13.25 14.46 22.06
N GLY A 147 -13.18 13.18 22.45
CA GLY A 147 -14.28 12.23 22.29
C GLY A 147 -14.35 11.55 20.93
N SER A 148 -13.33 11.68 20.08
CA SER A 148 -13.20 10.87 18.86
C SER A 148 -12.85 9.41 19.20
N VAL A 149 -13.30 8.46 18.38
CA VAL A 149 -13.05 7.03 18.58
C VAL A 149 -11.71 6.62 17.97
N ILE A 150 -11.00 5.72 18.64
CA ILE A 150 -9.78 5.07 18.15
C ILE A 150 -10.09 3.61 17.84
N PHE A 151 -9.83 3.20 16.60
CA PHE A 151 -9.91 1.82 16.15
C PHE A 151 -8.51 1.23 16.05
N TRP A 152 -8.19 0.30 16.95
CA TRP A 152 -6.89 -0.37 16.94
C TRP A 152 -6.85 -1.47 15.89
N GLN A 153 -5.69 -1.62 15.25
CA GLN A 153 -5.36 -2.81 14.47
C GLN A 153 -4.62 -3.76 15.39
N ILE A 154 -5.25 -4.91 15.66
CA ILE A 154 -4.80 -5.94 16.61
C ILE A 154 -4.51 -7.22 15.84
#